data_AF-A0A2E2RC16-F1
#
_entry.id   AF-A0A2E2RC16-F1
#
_cell.length_a   1.000
_cell.length_b   1.000
_cell.length_c   1.000
_cell.angle_alpha   90.00
_cell.angle_beta   90.00
_cell.angle_gamma   90.00
#
_symmetry.space_group_name_H-M   'P 1'
#
loop_
_entity.id
_entity.type
_entity.pdbx_description
1 polymer ?
#
loop_
_entity_poly.entity_id
_entity_poly.type
_entity_poly.pdbx_seq_one_letter_code
_entity_poly.pdbx_strand_id
1 'polypeptide(L)' 'MVRSYSEKHASEVAELLFTNGANINERNIRGNTPFDEALLNKRNKTAEFLRKHGAKTGEELKAEGK' A
#
# COMPACT_ATOMS: atom_id res chain seq x y z
N MET A 1 -30.70 1.99 -6.25
CA MET A 1 -29.45 1.79 -7.01
C MET A 1 -28.38 2.71 -6.43
N VAL A 2 -27.87 2.39 -5.24
CA VAL A 2 -26.82 3.17 -4.55
C VAL A 2 -25.77 2.21 -4.03
N ARG A 3 -24.88 1.75 -4.91
CA ARG A 3 -23.66 1.06 -4.51
C ARG A 3 -22.48 1.77 -5.16
N SER A 4 -21.75 2.47 -4.29
CA SER A 4 -20.29 2.50 -4.27
C SER A 4 -19.54 3.00 -5.51
N TYR A 5 -19.79 4.25 -5.92
CA TYR A 5 -18.79 4.97 -6.74
C TYR A 5 -17.43 5.14 -6.02
N SER A 6 -17.39 5.03 -4.68
CA SER A 6 -16.15 5.19 -3.92
C SER A 6 -15.28 3.94 -3.81
N GLU A 7 -15.85 2.73 -3.89
CA GLU A 7 -15.02 1.50 -3.80
C GLU A 7 -14.30 1.23 -5.11
N LYS A 8 -14.97 1.52 -6.24
CA LYS A 8 -14.44 1.25 -7.58
C LYS A 8 -13.09 1.93 -7.85
N HIS A 9 -12.94 3.19 -7.42
CA HIS A 9 -11.71 3.95 -7.65
C HIS A 9 -10.53 3.49 -6.77
N ALA A 10 -10.79 3.06 -5.53
CA ALA A 10 -9.74 2.51 -4.67
C ALA A 10 -9.26 1.14 -5.17
N SER A 11 -10.19 0.34 -5.71
CA SER A 11 -9.90 -0.94 -6.36
C SER A 11 -9.07 -0.77 -7.64
N GLU A 12 -9.39 0.21 -8.50
CA GLU A 12 -8.68 0.44 -9.76
C GLU A 12 -7.21 0.84 -9.56
N VAL A 13 -6.88 1.67 -8.57
CA VAL A 13 -5.48 2.06 -8.29
C VAL A 13 -4.65 0.85 -7.85
N ALA A 14 -5.25 -0.05 -7.09
CA ALA A 14 -4.59 -1.26 -6.62
C ALA A 14 -4.41 -2.31 -7.70
N GLU A 15 -5.42 -2.51 -8.55
CA GLU A 15 -5.32 -3.35 -9.73
C GLU A 15 -4.26 -2.81 -10.70
N LEU A 16 -4.18 -1.48 -10.89
CA LEU A 16 -3.13 -0.84 -11.68
C LEU A 16 -1.72 -1.07 -11.11
N LEU A 17 -1.56 -1.04 -9.79
CA LEU A 17 -0.28 -1.29 -9.11
C LEU A 17 0.14 -2.77 -9.23
N PHE A 18 -0.79 -3.70 -9.05
CA PHE A 18 -0.51 -5.13 -9.23
C PHE A 18 -0.18 -5.48 -10.69
N THR A 19 -0.89 -4.89 -11.65
CA THR A 19 -0.72 -5.22 -13.08
C THR A 19 0.59 -4.67 -13.67
N ASN A 20 1.12 -3.57 -13.12
CA ASN A 20 2.39 -2.99 -13.56
C ASN A 20 3.63 -3.56 -12.84
N GLY A 21 3.49 -4.62 -12.04
CA GLY A 21 4.61 -5.23 -11.33
C GLY A 21 5.16 -4.38 -10.19
N ALA A 22 4.38 -3.40 -9.69
CA ALA A 22 4.80 -2.58 -8.56
C ALA A 22 4.84 -3.45 -7.28
N ASN A 23 6.02 -3.52 -6.66
CA ASN A 23 6.18 -4.27 -5.43
C ASN A 23 5.67 -3.44 -4.25
N ILE A 24 4.57 -3.90 -3.63
CA ILE A 24 3.91 -3.23 -2.49
C ILE A 24 4.82 -3.10 -1.25
N ASN A 25 5.91 -3.86 -1.21
CA ASN A 25 6.92 -3.88 -0.16
C ASN A 25 8.27 -3.31 -0.61
N GLU A 26 8.32 -2.63 -1.77
CA GLU A 26 9.54 -1.96 -2.22
C GLU A 26 9.89 -0.80 -1.28
N ARG A 27 11.18 -0.65 -0.99
CA ARG A 27 11.68 0.40 -0.10
C ARG A 27 12.29 1.51 -0.94
N ASN A 28 11.94 2.75 -0.65
CA ASN A 28 12.59 3.92 -1.25
C ASN A 28 14.00 4.13 -0.69
N ILE A 29 14.71 5.17 -1.17
CA ILE A 29 16.08 5.50 -0.72
C ILE A 29 16.19 5.81 0.78
N ARG A 30 15.08 6.15 1.44
CA ARG A 30 15.02 6.38 2.90
C ARG A 30 14.71 5.10 3.68
N GLY A 31 14.46 4.00 2.98
CA GLY A 31 14.10 2.71 3.56
C GLY A 31 12.61 2.54 3.83
N ASN A 32 11.76 3.51 3.45
CA ASN A 32 10.31 3.49 3.67
C ASN A 32 9.61 2.68 2.57
N THR A 33 8.59 1.93 2.94
CA THR A 33 7.66 1.29 2.01
C THR A 33 6.49 2.22 1.63
N PRO A 34 5.69 1.89 0.60
CA PRO A 34 4.42 2.57 0.35
C PRO A 34 3.50 2.64 1.58
N PHE A 35 3.56 1.63 2.46
CA PHE A 35 2.80 1.61 3.71
C PHE A 35 3.33 2.63 4.72
N ASP A 36 4.66 2.74 4.90
CA ASP A 36 5.26 3.77 5.75
C ASP A 36 4.89 5.19 5.27
N GLU A 37 4.98 5.43 3.96
CA GLU A 37 4.61 6.72 3.38
C GLU A 37 3.12 7.04 3.61
N ALA A 38 2.23 6.05 3.51
CA ALA A 38 0.81 6.24 3.81
C ALA A 38 0.56 6.61 5.27
N LEU A 39 1.28 5.99 6.21
CA LEU A 39 1.19 6.29 7.64
C LEU A 39 1.76 7.70 7.96
N LEU A 40 2.94 8.04 7.42
CA LEU A 40 3.58 9.35 7.62
C LEU A 40 2.70 10.50 7.11
N ASN A 41 2.00 10.28 6.00
CA ASN A 41 1.10 11.27 5.41
C ASN A 41 -0.34 11.20 5.99
N LYS A 42 -0.58 10.41 7.05
CA LYS A 42 -1.90 10.23 7.70
C LYS A 42 -3.00 9.80 6.73
N ARG A 43 -2.67 9.01 5.71
CA ARG A 43 -3.61 8.50 4.70
C ARG A 43 -4.22 7.17 5.16
N ASN A 44 -5.06 7.24 6.20
CA ASN A 44 -5.58 6.04 6.88
C ASN A 44 -6.25 5.03 5.93
N LYS A 45 -7.11 5.49 5.03
CA LYS A 45 -7.79 4.61 4.05
C LYS A 45 -6.80 3.90 3.11
N THR A 46 -5.74 4.59 2.70
CA THR A 46 -4.69 4.01 1.86
C THR A 46 -3.84 3.02 2.66
N ALA A 47 -3.51 3.34 3.90
CA ALA A 47 -2.77 2.45 4.79
C ALA A 47 -3.56 1.15 5.05
N GLU A 48 -4.85 1.25 5.39
CA GLU A 48 -5.75 0.10 5.56
C GLU A 48 -5.81 -0.76 4.30
N PHE A 49 -5.97 -0.12 3.14
CA PHE A 49 -5.97 -0.80 1.86
C PHE A 49 -4.66 -1.58 1.63
N LEU A 50 -3.51 -0.91 1.75
CA LEU A 50 -2.20 -1.51 1.56
C LEU A 50 -1.98 -2.69 2.53
N ARG A 51 -2.34 -2.53 3.81
CA ARG A 51 -2.21 -3.57 4.82
C ARG A 51 -3.05 -4.81 4.49
N LYS A 52 -4.29 -4.61 4.02
CA LYS A 52 -5.18 -5.69 3.57
C LYS A 52 -4.57 -6.50 2.41
N HIS A 53 -3.74 -5.86 1.59
CA HIS A 53 -3.04 -6.47 0.46
C HIS A 53 -1.61 -6.94 0.80
N GLY A 54 -1.25 -7.04 2.08
CA GLY A 54 0.02 -7.62 2.52
C GLY A 54 1.20 -6.64 2.53
N ALA A 55 0.94 -5.33 2.49
CA ALA A 55 1.98 -4.33 2.68
C ALA A 55 2.52 -4.36 4.12
N LYS A 56 3.84 -4.24 4.22
CA LYS A 56 4.62 -4.22 5.45
C LYS A 56 5.33 -2.89 5.60
N THR A 57 5.65 -2.51 6.83
CA THR A 57 6.57 -1.39 7.07
C THR A 57 7.99 -1.79 6.68
N GLY A 58 8.84 -0.80 6.43
CA GLY A 58 10.26 -1.04 6.19
C GLY A 58 10.93 -1.75 7.38
N GLU A 59 10.48 -1.48 8.61
CA GLU A 59 10.97 -2.15 9.82
C GLU A 59 10.56 -3.63 9.88
N GLU A 60 9.31 -3.97 9.52
CA GLU A 60 8.86 -5.37 9.43
C GLU A 60 9.69 -6.14 8.39
N LEU A 61 10.00 -5.52 7.25
CA LEU A 61 10.83 -6.15 6.21
C LEU A 61 12.30 -6.33 6.63
N LYS A 62 12.86 -5.39 7.40
CA LYS A 62 14.21 -5.53 7.97
C LYS A 62 14.27 -6.68 8.97
N ALA A 63 13.24 -6.82 9.81
CA ALA A 63 13.15 -7.90 10.79
C ALA A 63 13.03 -9.29 10.16
N GLU A 64 12.52 -9.37 8.92
CA GLU A 64 12.38 -10.62 8.17
C GLU A 64 13.66 -11.09 7.48
N GLY A 65 14.77 -10.34 7.56
CA GLY A 65 16.09 -10.82 7.14
C GLY A 65 16.18 -11.21 5.66
N LYS A 66 15.62 -10.40 4.76
CA LYS A 66 15.86 -10.49 3.31
C LYS A 66 17.02 -9.61 2.86
#